data_AF-A0A537S6T0-F1
#
_entry.id   AF-A0A537S6T0-F1
#
_cell.length_a   1.000
_cell.length_b   1.000
_cell.length_c   1.000
_cell.angle_alpha   90.00
_cell.angle_beta   90.00
_cell.angle_gamma   90.00
#
_symmetry.space_group_name_H-M   'P 1'
#
loop_
_entity.id
_entity.type
_entity.pdbx_description
1 polymer ?
#
loop_
_entity_poly.entity_id
_entity_poly.type
_entity_poly.pdbx_seq_one_letter_code
_entity_poly.pdbx_strand_id
1 'polypeptide(L)' 'MDAVRIWSARCRERRALRELMALGDHLLEDIGVTRQEAQREAAKPFWQR' A
#
# COMPACT_ATOMS: atom_id res chain seq x y z
N MET A 1 19.35 -0.63 -13.71
CA MET A 1 18.69 -1.93 -13.42
C MET A 1 17.71 -1.75 -12.24
N ASP A 2 16.84 -0.74 -12.30
CA ASP A 2 16.20 -0.21 -11.08
C ASP A 2 14.67 -0.36 -11.09
N ALA A 3 14.06 -0.45 -12.28
CA ALA A 3 12.61 -0.54 -12.43
C ALA A 3 12.00 -1.77 -11.75
N VAL A 4 12.65 -2.94 -11.85
CA VAL A 4 12.18 -4.18 -11.20
C VAL A 4 12.17 -4.06 -9.67
N ARG A 5 13.21 -3.44 -9.09
CA ARG A 5 13.27 -3.21 -7.64
C ARG A 5 12.18 -2.24 -7.18
N ILE A 6 11.96 -1.17 -7.94
CA ILE A 6 10.90 -0.19 -7.68
C ILE A 6 9.52 -0.83 -7.73
N TRP A 7 9.22 -1.59 -8.78
CA TRP A 7 7.93 -2.29 -8.90
C TRP A 7 7.74 -3.33 -7.80
N SER A 8 8.77 -4.09 -7.46
CA SER A 8 8.73 -5.06 -6.36
C SER A 8 8.46 -4.38 -5.01
N ALA A 9 9.10 -3.24 -4.72
CA ALA A 9 8.84 -2.47 -3.51
C ALA A 9 7.38 -1.97 -3.44
N ARG A 10 6.86 -1.40 -4.54
CA ARG A 10 5.46 -0.94 -4.61
C ARG A 10 4.45 -2.07 -4.44
N CYS A 11 4.71 -3.23 -5.04
CA CYS A 11 3.84 -4.40 -4.85
C CYS A 11 3.80 -4.84 -3.39
N ARG A 12 4.95 -4.81 -2.69
CA ARG A 12 5.01 -5.11 -1.24
C ARG A 12 4.25 -4.08 -0.41
N GLU A 13 4.44 -2.78 -0.68
CA GLU A 13 3.75 -1.70 0.01
C GLU A 13 2.22 -1.81 -0.13
N ARG A 14 1.72 -1.98 -1.35
CA ARG A 14 0.27 -2.15 -1.61
C ARG A 14 -0.29 -3.43 -1.01
N ARG A 15 0.54 -4.46 -0.83
CA ARG A 15 0.12 -5.68 -0.14
C ARG A 15 0.02 -5.43 1.37
N ALA A 16 1.02 -4.78 1.96
CA ALA A 16 1.00 -4.41 3.38
C ALA A 16 -0.21 -3.54 3.70
N LEU A 17 -0.55 -2.54 2.87
CA LEU A 17 -1.75 -1.72 3.07
C LEU A 17 -3.04 -2.56 3.09
N ARG A 18 -3.16 -3.59 2.22
CA ARG A 18 -4.32 -4.50 2.22
C ARG A 18 -4.37 -5.34 3.50
N GLU A 19 -3.22 -5.83 3.95
CA GLU A 19 -3.11 -6.63 5.17
C GLU A 19 -3.47 -5.79 6.40
N LEU A 20 -2.97 -4.56 6.51
CA LEU A 20 -3.31 -3.62 7.58
C LEU A 20 -4.81 -3.29 7.58
N MET A 21 -5.40 -3.00 6.41
CA MET A 21 -6.86 -2.78 6.29
C MET A 21 -7.69 -3.99 6.73
N ALA A 22 -7.19 -5.22 6.55
CA ALA A 22 -7.88 -6.44 6.95
C ALA A 22 -7.76 -6.71 8.47
N LEU A 23 -6.65 -6.29 9.08
CA LEU A 23 -6.39 -6.45 10.51
C LEU A 23 -7.06 -5.34 11.36
N GLY A 24 -7.21 -4.14 10.82
CA GLY A 24 -8.01 -3.07 11.42
C GLY A 24 -7.48 -1.67 11.12
N ASP A 25 -8.39 -0.69 11.07
CA ASP A 25 -8.07 0.69 10.66
C ASP A 25 -7.11 1.40 11.63
N HIS A 26 -7.13 1.05 12.92
CA HIS A 26 -6.21 1.58 13.93
C HIS A 26 -4.72 1.39 13.58
N LEU A 27 -4.36 0.29 12.91
CA LEU A 27 -2.98 0.05 12.48
C LEU A 27 -2.53 0.99 11.35
N LEU A 28 -3.49 1.48 10.55
CA LEU A 28 -3.22 2.52 9.56
C LEU A 28 -3.08 3.88 10.24
N GLU A 29 -3.89 4.14 11.26
CA GLU A 29 -3.82 5.36 12.07
C GLU A 29 -2.49 5.47 12.83
N ASP A 30 -1.95 4.37 13.33
CA ASP A 30 -0.63 4.30 13.98
C ASP A 30 0.51 4.75 13.05
N ILE A 31 0.36 4.59 11.74
CA ILE A 31 1.31 5.05 10.71
C ILE A 31 0.86 6.36 10.03
N GLY A 32 -0.21 6.99 10.52
CA GLY A 32 -0.72 8.26 10.01
C GLY A 32 -1.40 8.17 8.64
N VAL A 33 -1.93 7.00 8.26
CA VAL A 33 -2.64 6.78 6.99
C VAL A 33 -4.11 6.51 7.27
N THR A 34 -5.01 7.17 6.56
CA THR A 34 -6.44 6.85 6.66
C THR A 34 -6.79 5.60 5.86
N ARG A 35 -7.87 4.91 6.24
CA ARG A 35 -8.39 3.78 5.46
C ARG A 35 -8.66 4.15 4.00
N GLN A 36 -9.14 5.36 3.74
CA GLN A 36 -9.45 5.81 2.38
C GLN A 36 -8.17 5.98 1.55
N GLU A 37 -7.12 6.55 2.13
CA GLU A 37 -5.81 6.67 1.46
C GLU A 37 -5.19 5.31 1.20
N ALA A 38 -5.22 4.40 2.18
CA ALA A 38 -4.74 3.03 2.03
C ALA A 38 -5.47 2.29 0.90
N GLN A 39 -6.80 2.43 0.80
CA GLN A 39 -7.58 1.86 -0.31
C GLN A 39 -7.18 2.44 -1.65
N ARG A 40 -7.04 3.76 -1.75
CA ARG A 40 -6.66 4.45 -2.98
C ARG A 40 -5.29 3.99 -3.47
N GLU A 41 -4.31 3.91 -2.57
CA GLU A 41 -2.94 3.48 -2.89
C GLU A 41 -2.90 1.99 -3.26
N ALA A 42 -3.62 1.13 -2.53
CA ALA A 42 -3.69 -0.29 -2.81
C ALA A 42 -4.35 -0.59 -4.17
N ALA A 43 -5.34 0.21 -4.57
CA ALA A 43 -6.09 0.05 -5.82
C ALA A 43 -5.32 0.51 -7.07
N LYS A 44 -4.19 1.22 -6.93
CA LYS A 44 -3.40 1.67 -8.07
C LYS A 44 -2.98 0.49 -8.96
N PRO A 45 -3.07 0.60 -10.29
CA PRO A 45 -2.49 -0.37 -11.21
C PRO A 45 -0.97 -0.46 -11.10
N PHE A 46 -0.37 -1.59 -11.49
CA PHE A 46 1.06 -1.84 -11.27
C PHE A 46 2.00 -0.85 -11.99
N TRP A 47 1.54 -0.26 -13.10
CA TRP A 47 2.30 0.73 -13.87
C TRP A 47 2.21 2.15 -13.30
N GLN A 48 1.20 2.42 -12.47
CA GLN A 48 0.98 3.73 -11.88
C GLN A 48 1.81 3.89 -10.62
N ARG A 49 2.38 5.08 -10.42
CA ARG A 49 3.13 5.44 -9.22
C ARG A 49 2.19 5.88 -8.10
#